data_AF-A0A3M1XMX8-F1
#
_entry.id   AF-A0A3M1XMX8-F1
#
_cell.length_a   1.000
_cell.length_b   1.000
_cell.length_c   1.000
_cell.angle_alpha   90.00
_cell.angle_beta   90.00
_cell.angle_gamma   90.00
#
_symmetry.space_group_name_H-M   'P 1'
#
loop_
_entity.id
_entity.type
_entity.pdbx_description
1 polymer ?
#
loop_
_entity_poly.entity_id
_entity_poly.type
_entity_poly.pdbx_seq_one_letter_code
_entity_poly.pdbx_strand_id
1 'polypeptide(L)'
;MSNDVFPTQSESIRNKVKPVFFPKHQMAVYKRLEDKHTMVEVENDPLGTRMVINLGPQHPATHGVLRVVLEVDGETILKSVVDVGYLHRGIEKIAENKTYQEFMPYTDRMDYMSPYSNNVALCLAVEKLVGIEVPERAQYIRTIACELARISAHLLWLGTMVMDAGAVSMFLWTFRERENLYSIFDKLAGVRFTVSHCRIGGIQYDMDDDTINDIMAWKKNFRKELDSWRKLLGNNGIWMNRNRGVGVVTKEEAIQLGLTGPVLRASGVPHDIRTFEPYLMYDRVDFDVAIREEGDCLARYLVRMDEMAQSIRILDQLMEQLPGGDIRADNAKHTYASKDEVYYSMEGMIHDFMMTDVGVMPPEGAEVYQAIEAPKGELGFHIKSDGTGSPWRLKINSPSFSNLQALESMMEGSMIADTVVLIGSLDPVMGECDK
;
A
#
# COMPACT_ATOMS: atom_id res chain seq x y z
N MET A 1 24.40 -60.29 23.39
CA MET A 1 23.92 -59.90 22.05
C MET A 1 22.41 -59.96 22.04
N SER A 2 21.76 -58.82 22.28
CA SER A 2 20.37 -58.59 21.91
C SER A 2 20.20 -57.08 21.95
N ASN A 3 20.13 -56.51 20.74
CA ASN A 3 20.00 -55.08 20.47
C ASN A 3 18.73 -54.54 21.14
N ASP A 4 18.87 -53.65 22.11
CA ASP A 4 17.79 -52.75 22.52
C ASP A 4 17.67 -51.68 21.45
N VAL A 5 16.65 -51.86 20.60
CA VAL A 5 16.22 -50.91 19.58
C VAL A 5 15.61 -49.71 20.29
N PHE A 6 16.32 -48.58 20.29
CA PHE A 6 15.77 -47.28 20.69
C PHE A 6 14.52 -46.98 19.85
N PRO A 7 13.37 -46.64 20.45
CA PRO A 7 12.20 -46.24 19.69
C PRO A 7 12.42 -44.82 19.15
N THR A 8 12.77 -44.74 17.87
CA THR A 8 12.74 -43.52 17.05
C THR A 8 11.29 -43.10 16.83
N GLN A 9 10.70 -42.37 17.76
CA GLN A 9 9.43 -41.66 17.54
C GLN A 9 9.71 -40.18 17.30
N SER A 10 9.64 -39.78 16.02
CA SER A 10 9.66 -38.41 15.55
C SER A 10 8.46 -37.64 16.12
N GLU A 11 8.66 -36.81 17.14
CA GLU A 11 7.60 -35.95 17.66
C GLU A 11 7.52 -34.65 16.85
N SER A 12 6.47 -34.54 16.03
CA SER A 12 6.07 -33.29 15.37
C SER A 12 5.85 -32.17 16.40
N ILE A 13 6.10 -30.91 16.00
CA ILE A 13 5.86 -29.71 16.83
C ILE A 13 4.41 -29.70 17.36
N ARG A 14 3.48 -30.32 16.62
CA ARG A 14 2.08 -30.54 16.99
C ARG A 14 1.88 -31.30 18.30
N ASN A 15 2.79 -32.20 18.66
CA ASN A 15 2.69 -32.98 19.90
C ASN A 15 3.19 -32.19 21.11
N LYS A 16 4.06 -31.18 20.88
CA LYS A 16 4.66 -30.36 21.94
C LYS A 16 3.81 -29.13 22.32
N VAL A 17 2.99 -28.61 21.40
CA VAL A 17 2.20 -27.38 21.63
C VAL A 17 0.70 -27.70 21.65
N LYS A 18 0.01 -27.39 22.76
CA LYS A 18 -1.46 -27.44 22.88
C LYS A 18 -2.06 -26.03 22.70
N PRO A 19 -2.49 -25.65 21.49
CA PRO A 19 -3.07 -24.33 21.27
C PRO A 19 -4.43 -24.17 21.96
N VAL A 20 -4.62 -23.10 22.74
CA VAL A 20 -5.87 -22.80 23.48
C VAL A 20 -6.88 -22.04 22.61
N PHE A 21 -6.42 -21.29 21.60
CA PHE A 21 -7.24 -20.38 20.79
C PHE A 21 -7.17 -20.77 19.30
N PHE A 22 -8.32 -20.82 18.61
CA PHE A 22 -8.45 -21.26 17.21
C PHE A 22 -7.55 -22.46 16.81
N PRO A 23 -7.76 -23.65 17.41
CA PRO A 23 -6.83 -24.78 17.30
C PRO A 23 -6.59 -25.24 15.86
N LYS A 24 -7.62 -25.22 14.99
CA LYS A 24 -7.50 -25.61 13.58
C LYS A 24 -6.58 -24.67 12.79
N HIS A 25 -6.67 -23.35 13.04
CA HIS A 25 -5.85 -22.35 12.36
C HIS A 25 -4.40 -22.43 12.81
N GLN A 26 -4.17 -22.48 14.14
CA GLN A 26 -2.83 -22.59 14.69
C GLN A 26 -2.14 -23.89 14.26
N MET A 27 -2.85 -25.02 14.24
CA MET A 27 -2.31 -26.28 13.71
C MET A 27 -1.97 -26.19 12.22
N ALA A 28 -2.73 -25.43 11.41
CA ALA A 28 -2.40 -25.21 10.01
C ALA A 28 -1.13 -24.37 9.82
N VAL A 29 -0.90 -23.36 10.67
CA VAL A 29 0.33 -22.57 10.68
C VAL A 29 1.54 -23.43 11.06
N TYR A 30 1.44 -24.20 12.14
CA TYR A 30 2.50 -25.14 12.54
C TYR A 30 2.74 -26.21 11.47
N LYS A 31 1.67 -26.68 10.81
CA LYS A 31 1.78 -27.59 9.66
C LYS A 31 2.52 -26.94 8.49
N ARG A 32 2.26 -25.68 8.13
CA ARG A 32 3.03 -24.98 7.09
C ARG A 32 4.51 -24.84 7.47
N LEU A 33 4.78 -24.61 8.75
CA LEU A 33 6.14 -24.60 9.30
C LEU A 33 6.82 -25.97 9.18
N GLU A 34 6.07 -27.07 9.19
CA GLU A 34 6.60 -28.43 8.93
C GLU A 34 6.65 -28.82 7.44
N ASP A 35 5.74 -28.34 6.59
CA ASP A 35 5.40 -29.00 5.31
C ASP A 35 6.24 -28.61 4.07
N LYS A 36 6.87 -27.41 3.99
CA LYS A 36 7.41 -26.91 2.69
C LYS A 36 8.43 -27.87 2.03
N HIS A 37 9.21 -28.66 2.76
CA HIS A 37 9.87 -29.87 2.26
C HIS A 37 10.04 -30.93 3.38
N THR A 38 8.99 -31.74 3.54
CA THR A 38 8.98 -33.13 4.03
C THR A 38 9.89 -33.49 5.23
N MET A 39 9.23 -33.66 6.39
CA MET A 39 9.73 -34.32 7.60
C MET A 39 11.05 -33.76 8.15
N VAL A 40 10.93 -32.79 9.06
CA VAL A 40 12.03 -32.43 9.94
C VAL A 40 12.31 -33.63 10.86
N GLU A 41 13.39 -34.35 10.61
CA GLU A 41 14.00 -35.23 11.60
C GLU A 41 14.47 -34.36 12.76
N VAL A 42 13.60 -34.18 13.75
CA VAL A 42 14.04 -33.74 15.07
C VAL A 42 14.63 -34.98 15.72
N GLU A 43 15.91 -35.25 15.46
CA GLU A 43 16.69 -36.04 16.39
C GLU A 43 16.53 -35.37 17.77
N ASN A 44 16.20 -36.16 18.79
CA ASN A 44 16.30 -35.72 20.18
C ASN A 44 17.78 -35.54 20.51
N ASP A 45 18.42 -34.54 19.90
CA ASP A 45 19.73 -34.08 20.31
C ASP A 45 19.52 -33.11 21.49
N PRO A 46 19.96 -33.46 22.70
CA PRO A 46 19.93 -32.55 23.85
C PRO A 46 20.75 -31.26 23.64
N LEU A 47 21.50 -31.13 22.54
CA LEU A 47 22.18 -29.91 22.09
C LEU A 47 21.39 -29.09 21.06
N GLY A 48 20.18 -29.50 20.68
CA GLY A 48 19.37 -28.80 19.68
C GLY A 48 19.03 -27.36 20.07
N THR A 49 19.58 -26.40 19.35
CA THR A 49 19.38 -24.94 19.54
C THR A 49 18.15 -24.39 18.83
N ARG A 50 17.34 -25.26 18.20
CA ARG A 50 16.15 -24.87 17.46
C ARG A 50 15.03 -24.43 18.38
N MET A 51 14.49 -23.25 18.12
CA MET A 51 13.35 -22.70 18.85
C MET A 51 12.34 -22.06 17.90
N VAL A 52 11.07 -22.13 18.29
CA VAL A 52 10.00 -21.42 17.59
C VAL A 52 9.68 -20.15 18.35
N ILE A 53 9.92 -19.01 17.72
CA ILE A 53 9.64 -17.68 18.27
C ILE A 53 8.41 -17.12 17.57
N ASN A 54 7.49 -16.57 18.36
CA ASN A 54 6.33 -15.86 17.85
C ASN A 54 6.58 -14.35 17.92
N LEU A 55 6.78 -13.71 16.77
CA LEU A 55 6.90 -12.26 16.67
C LEU A 55 5.51 -11.66 16.39
N GLY A 56 4.95 -10.94 17.36
CA GLY A 56 3.59 -10.37 17.27
C GLY A 56 2.50 -11.25 17.91
N PRO A 57 1.21 -10.87 17.79
CA PRO A 57 0.66 -9.77 17.01
C PRO A 57 0.93 -8.37 17.57
N GLN A 58 1.37 -8.27 18.83
CA GLN A 58 1.72 -7.01 19.47
C GLN A 58 3.24 -6.88 19.58
N HIS A 59 3.85 -6.20 18.62
CA HIS A 59 5.28 -5.86 18.64
C HIS A 59 5.48 -4.48 17.99
N PRO A 60 6.39 -3.61 18.49
CA PRO A 60 6.58 -2.29 17.90
C PRO A 60 6.98 -2.32 16.42
N ALA A 61 7.84 -3.27 16.02
CA ALA A 61 8.33 -3.39 14.65
C ALA A 61 7.34 -4.01 13.65
N THR A 62 6.18 -4.52 14.10
CA THR A 62 5.17 -5.11 13.20
C THR A 62 4.21 -4.07 12.62
N HIS A 63 4.42 -2.77 12.92
CA HIS A 63 3.67 -1.60 12.43
C HIS A 63 2.16 -1.87 12.25
N GLY A 64 1.55 -2.42 13.30
CA GLY A 64 0.20 -2.94 13.26
C GLY A 64 0.15 -4.35 13.84
N VAL A 65 -0.81 -5.12 13.34
CA VAL A 65 -1.20 -6.43 13.88
C VAL A 65 -0.72 -7.52 12.92
N LEU A 66 0.60 -7.75 12.88
CA LEU A 66 1.20 -8.85 12.11
C LEU A 66 1.77 -9.88 13.06
N ARG A 67 1.54 -11.15 12.76
CA ARG A 67 2.18 -12.25 13.46
C ARG A 67 3.08 -13.00 12.50
N VAL A 68 4.35 -13.12 12.86
CA VAL A 68 5.33 -13.91 12.13
C VAL A 68 5.84 -15.00 13.06
N VAL A 69 5.61 -16.26 12.67
CA VAL A 69 6.13 -17.42 13.40
C VAL A 69 7.46 -17.79 12.78
N LEU A 70 8.53 -17.68 13.56
CA LEU A 70 9.91 -17.94 13.14
C LEU A 70 10.38 -19.25 13.75
N GLU A 71 10.96 -20.12 12.94
CA GLU A 71 11.82 -21.20 13.39
C GLU A 71 13.27 -20.73 13.26
N VAL A 72 13.98 -20.67 14.39
CA VAL A 72 15.34 -20.15 14.44
C VAL A 72 16.26 -21.21 15.03
N ASP A 73 17.51 -21.22 14.54
CA ASP A 73 18.60 -21.99 15.09
C ASP A 73 19.67 -21.01 15.61
N GLY A 74 19.71 -20.84 16.93
CA GLY A 74 20.45 -19.73 17.54
C GLY A 74 19.91 -18.37 17.08
N GLU A 75 20.71 -17.62 16.30
CA GLU A 75 20.34 -16.30 15.76
C GLU A 75 19.87 -16.31 14.31
N THR A 76 20.02 -17.45 13.62
CA THR A 76 19.69 -17.57 12.19
C THR A 76 18.28 -18.10 12.01
N ILE A 77 17.50 -17.47 11.14
CA ILE A 77 16.15 -17.91 10.80
C ILE A 77 16.25 -19.06 9.79
N LEU A 78 15.74 -20.23 10.16
CA LEU A 78 15.61 -21.36 9.24
C LEU A 78 14.35 -21.23 8.41
N LYS A 79 13.25 -20.79 9.05
CA LYS A 79 11.95 -20.71 8.41
C LYS A 79 11.09 -19.61 9.01
N SER A 80 10.26 -19.00 8.18
CA SER A 80 9.26 -18.05 8.64
C SER A 80 7.90 -18.37 8.02
N VAL A 81 6.84 -18.17 8.79
CA VAL A 81 5.45 -18.26 8.31
C VAL A 81 4.73 -16.99 8.75
N VAL A 82 4.15 -16.30 7.78
CA VAL A 82 3.43 -15.05 8.05
C VAL A 82 1.95 -15.35 8.25
N ASP A 83 1.42 -14.96 9.40
CA ASP A 83 0.03 -15.15 9.82
C ASP A 83 -0.69 -13.78 9.79
N VAL A 84 -1.60 -13.66 8.81
CA VAL A 84 -2.38 -12.45 8.50
C VAL A 84 -3.87 -12.68 8.81
N GLY A 85 -4.67 -11.61 8.85
CA GLY A 85 -6.11 -11.68 9.09
C GLY A 85 -6.57 -11.12 10.44
N TYR A 86 -5.65 -10.58 11.25
CA TYR A 86 -6.00 -9.96 12.55
C TYR A 86 -6.79 -8.66 12.39
N LEU A 87 -6.68 -7.98 11.25
CA LEU A 87 -7.41 -6.75 10.93
C LEU A 87 -8.45 -6.96 9.82
N HIS A 88 -8.84 -8.21 9.53
CA HIS A 88 -9.82 -8.50 8.49
C HIS A 88 -11.21 -8.04 8.91
N ARG A 89 -11.78 -7.11 8.13
CA ARG A 89 -13.09 -6.50 8.39
C ARG A 89 -14.17 -6.93 7.39
N GLY A 90 -13.83 -7.79 6.42
CA GLY A 90 -14.75 -8.19 5.35
C GLY A 90 -15.13 -7.01 4.46
N ILE A 91 -14.17 -6.16 4.10
CA ILE A 91 -14.39 -4.91 3.34
C ILE A 91 -15.02 -5.23 1.98
N GLU A 92 -14.58 -6.30 1.32
CA GLU A 92 -15.15 -6.76 0.05
C GLU A 92 -16.62 -7.17 0.20
N LYS A 93 -17.02 -7.71 1.36
CA LYS A 93 -18.42 -8.08 1.62
C LYS A 93 -19.28 -6.87 1.97
N ILE A 94 -18.70 -5.86 2.61
CA ILE A 94 -19.37 -4.58 2.86
C ILE A 94 -19.62 -3.87 1.52
N ALA A 95 -18.66 -3.92 0.59
CA ALA A 95 -18.79 -3.33 -0.74
C ALA A 95 -20.03 -3.84 -1.50
N GLU A 96 -20.33 -5.15 -1.42
CA GLU A 96 -21.49 -5.76 -2.08
C GLU A 96 -22.85 -5.23 -1.56
N ASN A 97 -22.90 -4.71 -0.33
CA ASN A 97 -24.15 -4.21 0.28
C ASN A 97 -24.25 -2.68 0.25
N LYS A 98 -23.33 -1.99 -0.42
CA LYS A 98 -23.20 -0.53 -0.41
C LYS A 98 -23.14 0.01 -1.83
N THR A 99 -23.65 1.22 -2.02
CA THR A 99 -23.47 1.90 -3.31
C THR A 99 -22.00 2.28 -3.49
N TYR A 100 -21.58 2.50 -4.74
CA TYR A 100 -20.19 2.87 -5.05
C TYR A 100 -19.71 4.11 -4.27
N GLN A 101 -20.60 5.06 -4.00
CA GLN A 101 -20.28 6.28 -3.27
C GLN A 101 -20.22 6.08 -1.76
N GLU A 102 -21.15 5.30 -1.20
CA GLU A 102 -21.11 4.93 0.22
C GLU A 102 -19.89 4.08 0.56
N PHE A 103 -19.35 3.35 -0.42
CA PHE A 103 -18.16 2.53 -0.25
C PHE A 103 -16.86 3.34 -0.23
N MET A 104 -16.81 4.54 -0.83
CA MET A 104 -15.59 5.38 -0.93
C MET A 104 -14.87 5.63 0.42
N PRO A 105 -15.55 5.92 1.54
CA PRO A 105 -14.84 6.11 2.82
C PRO A 105 -14.17 4.83 3.36
N TYR A 106 -14.49 3.65 2.83
CA TYR A 106 -13.79 2.42 3.18
C TYR A 106 -12.45 2.31 2.47
N THR A 107 -12.33 2.78 1.23
CA THR A 107 -11.05 2.78 0.49
C THR A 107 -10.02 3.71 1.15
N ASP A 108 -10.45 4.83 1.71
CA ASP A 108 -9.63 5.71 2.56
C ASP A 108 -9.02 4.99 3.78
N ARG A 109 -9.71 3.98 4.30
CA ARG A 109 -9.36 3.25 5.54
C ARG A 109 -8.62 1.95 5.28
N MET A 110 -8.35 1.62 4.01
CA MET A 110 -7.55 0.45 3.64
C MET A 110 -6.07 0.77 3.82
N ASP A 111 -5.51 1.58 2.91
CA ASP A 111 -4.23 2.24 3.12
C ASP A 111 -4.45 3.68 3.59
N TYR A 112 -4.43 3.85 4.91
CA TYR A 112 -4.59 5.16 5.56
C TYR A 112 -3.38 6.09 5.39
N MET A 113 -2.30 5.63 4.75
CA MET A 113 -1.15 6.48 4.44
C MET A 113 -1.33 7.23 3.12
N SER A 114 -2.02 6.63 2.14
CA SER A 114 -2.26 7.21 0.82
C SER A 114 -3.76 7.18 0.40
N PRO A 115 -4.64 7.86 1.15
CA PRO A 115 -6.10 7.84 0.90
C PRO A 115 -6.49 8.29 -0.51
N TYR A 116 -5.83 9.32 -1.06
CA TYR A 116 -6.09 9.82 -2.40
C TYR A 116 -5.88 8.77 -3.47
N SER A 117 -4.77 8.02 -3.41
CA SER A 117 -4.49 6.96 -4.37
C SER A 117 -5.60 5.90 -4.35
N ASN A 118 -6.04 5.48 -3.17
CA ASN A 118 -7.10 4.47 -3.05
C ASN A 118 -8.43 4.96 -3.63
N ASN A 119 -8.82 6.21 -3.35
CA ASN A 119 -10.07 6.77 -3.84
C ASN A 119 -10.02 7.00 -5.36
N VAL A 120 -8.89 7.45 -5.89
CA VAL A 120 -8.69 7.64 -7.33
C VAL A 120 -8.76 6.28 -8.04
N ALA A 121 -8.16 5.23 -7.48
CA ALA A 121 -8.25 3.88 -8.03
C ALA A 121 -9.69 3.40 -8.18
N LEU A 122 -10.51 3.59 -7.13
CA LEU A 122 -11.93 3.25 -7.17
C LEU A 122 -12.70 4.13 -8.17
N CYS A 123 -12.47 5.44 -8.17
CA CYS A 123 -13.11 6.37 -9.11
C CYS A 123 -12.82 5.98 -10.56
N LEU A 124 -11.55 5.72 -10.91
CA LEU A 124 -11.16 5.33 -12.26
C LEU A 124 -11.78 3.99 -12.67
N ALA A 125 -11.86 3.02 -11.75
CA ALA A 125 -12.50 1.73 -12.02
C ALA A 125 -13.99 1.91 -12.35
N VAL A 126 -14.71 2.73 -11.58
CA VAL A 126 -16.15 2.99 -11.81
C VAL A 126 -16.37 3.87 -13.05
N GLU A 127 -15.54 4.89 -13.27
CA GLU A 127 -15.59 5.78 -14.43
C GLU A 127 -15.39 5.00 -15.74
N LYS A 128 -14.43 4.07 -15.78
CA LYS A 128 -14.20 3.17 -16.92
C LYS A 128 -15.36 2.21 -17.15
N LEU A 129 -16.02 1.77 -16.08
CA LEU A 129 -17.14 0.85 -16.14
C LEU A 129 -18.39 1.53 -16.72
N VAL A 130 -18.60 2.82 -16.43
CA VAL A 130 -19.74 3.60 -16.92
C VAL A 130 -19.44 4.31 -18.25
N GLY A 131 -18.16 4.53 -18.57
CA GLY A 131 -17.72 5.23 -19.77
C GLY A 131 -17.79 6.75 -19.65
N ILE A 132 -17.43 7.30 -18.48
CA ILE A 132 -17.44 8.75 -18.23
C ILE A 132 -16.02 9.31 -18.36
N GLU A 133 -15.88 10.38 -19.13
CA GLU A 133 -14.64 11.16 -19.16
C GLU A 133 -14.69 12.30 -18.14
N VAL A 134 -13.64 12.41 -17.32
CA VAL A 134 -13.50 13.43 -16.29
C VAL A 134 -12.87 14.69 -16.91
N PRO A 135 -13.30 15.92 -16.54
CA PRO A 135 -12.69 17.15 -17.05
C PRO A 135 -11.19 17.26 -16.77
N GLU A 136 -10.45 17.94 -17.65
CA GLU A 136 -8.99 18.04 -17.53
C GLU A 136 -8.55 18.61 -16.18
N ARG A 137 -9.18 19.69 -15.70
CA ARG A 137 -8.82 20.31 -14.41
C ARG A 137 -8.93 19.32 -13.25
N ALA A 138 -10.00 18.52 -13.21
CA ALA A 138 -10.18 17.51 -12.18
C ALA A 138 -9.11 16.40 -12.28
N GLN A 139 -8.68 16.04 -13.49
CA GLN A 139 -7.58 15.08 -13.65
C GLN A 139 -6.24 15.63 -13.16
N TYR A 140 -5.93 16.91 -13.41
CA TYR A 140 -4.72 17.57 -12.88
C TYR A 140 -4.72 17.59 -11.35
N ILE A 141 -5.82 18.01 -10.72
CA ILE A 141 -5.91 18.08 -9.25
C ILE A 141 -5.80 16.68 -8.62
N ARG A 142 -6.45 15.66 -9.21
CA ARG A 142 -6.29 14.26 -8.76
C ARG A 142 -4.83 13.81 -8.83
N THR A 143 -4.14 14.12 -9.93
CA THR A 143 -2.73 13.75 -10.13
C THR A 143 -1.83 14.43 -9.10
N ILE A 144 -2.03 15.74 -8.87
CA ILE A 144 -1.31 16.50 -7.82
C ILE A 144 -1.56 15.87 -6.43
N ALA A 145 -2.82 15.57 -6.10
CA ALA A 145 -3.17 14.99 -4.81
C ALA A 145 -2.60 13.57 -4.62
N CYS A 146 -2.59 12.75 -5.67
CA CYS A 146 -1.93 11.43 -5.66
C CYS A 146 -0.42 11.54 -5.41
N GLU A 147 0.28 12.47 -6.04
CA GLU A 147 1.72 12.64 -5.84
C GLU A 147 2.05 13.23 -4.46
N LEU A 148 1.21 14.14 -3.92
CA LEU A 148 1.32 14.57 -2.52
C LEU A 148 1.10 13.40 -1.54
N ALA A 149 0.11 12.54 -1.81
CA ALA A 149 -0.16 11.35 -1.03
C ALA A 149 0.99 10.33 -1.14
N ARG A 150 1.64 10.23 -2.30
CA ARG A 150 2.84 9.40 -2.51
C ARG A 150 3.99 9.86 -1.63
N ILE A 151 4.29 11.17 -1.60
CA ILE A 151 5.31 11.72 -0.71
C ILE A 151 4.94 11.48 0.75
N SER A 152 3.68 11.71 1.15
CA SER A 152 3.21 11.46 2.52
C SER A 152 3.42 10.01 2.97
N ALA A 153 3.10 9.04 2.10
CA ALA A 153 3.30 7.62 2.37
C ALA A 153 4.79 7.25 2.54
N HIS A 154 5.65 7.72 1.62
CA HIS A 154 7.09 7.48 1.72
C HIS A 154 7.74 8.15 2.94
N LEU A 155 7.22 9.29 3.41
CA LEU A 155 7.72 9.96 4.61
C LEU A 155 7.44 9.18 5.89
N LEU A 156 6.23 8.62 6.01
CA LEU A 156 5.90 7.77 7.14
C LEU A 156 6.75 6.49 7.11
N TRP A 157 6.82 5.83 5.94
CA TRP A 157 7.64 4.64 5.73
C TRP A 157 9.12 4.88 6.08
N LEU A 158 9.71 5.98 5.60
CA LEU A 158 11.10 6.32 5.89
C LEU A 158 11.31 6.55 7.39
N GLY A 159 10.38 7.25 8.03
CA GLY A 159 10.42 7.51 9.47
C GLY A 159 10.36 6.22 10.29
N THR A 160 9.42 5.33 9.97
CA THR A 160 9.23 4.07 10.70
C THR A 160 10.37 3.10 10.46
N MET A 161 10.85 2.94 9.22
CA MET A 161 11.98 2.06 8.90
C MET A 161 13.26 2.48 9.63
N VAL A 162 13.54 3.80 9.70
CA VAL A 162 14.73 4.32 10.39
C VAL A 162 14.57 4.23 11.91
N MET A 163 13.37 4.43 12.44
CA MET A 163 13.06 4.22 13.86
C MET A 163 13.27 2.77 14.28
N ASP A 164 12.81 1.83 13.46
CA ASP A 164 12.94 0.40 13.66
C ASP A 164 14.40 -0.08 13.63
N ALA A 165 15.24 0.57 12.83
CA ALA A 165 16.69 0.37 12.86
C ALA A 165 17.38 1.04 14.06
N GLY A 166 16.66 1.84 14.85
CA GLY A 166 17.10 2.43 16.12
C GLY A 166 17.23 3.97 16.15
N ALA A 167 16.98 4.68 15.05
CA ALA A 167 17.15 6.13 14.97
C ALA A 167 15.82 6.91 15.02
N VAL A 168 15.43 7.31 16.24
CA VAL A 168 14.14 7.98 16.51
C VAL A 168 14.06 9.42 15.99
N SER A 169 15.18 10.15 15.91
CA SER A 169 15.17 11.56 15.50
C SER A 169 14.63 11.77 14.08
N MET A 170 14.92 10.83 13.17
CA MET A 170 14.47 10.91 11.79
C MET A 170 12.94 10.82 11.68
N PHE A 171 12.31 9.99 12.49
CA PHE A 171 10.86 9.85 12.56
C PHE A 171 10.18 11.19 12.90
N LEU A 172 10.72 11.95 13.85
CA LEU A 172 10.16 13.25 14.22
C LEU A 172 10.27 14.28 13.08
N TRP A 173 11.37 14.27 12.34
CA TRP A 173 11.57 15.17 11.20
C TRP A 173 10.64 14.84 10.04
N THR A 174 10.47 13.55 9.70
CA THR A 174 9.53 13.16 8.64
C THR A 174 8.09 13.46 9.05
N PHE A 175 7.73 13.29 10.32
CA PHE A 175 6.39 13.65 10.83
C PHE A 175 6.12 15.16 10.78
N ARG A 176 7.12 16.01 11.04
CA ARG A 176 6.98 17.45 10.88
C ARG A 176 6.60 17.82 9.45
N GLU A 177 7.29 17.24 8.46
CA GLU A 177 6.96 17.51 7.05
C GLU A 177 5.62 16.90 6.64
N ARG A 178 5.25 15.75 7.21
CA ARG A 178 3.93 15.15 7.01
C ARG A 178 2.80 15.96 7.63
N GLU A 179 3.03 16.64 8.75
CA GLU A 179 2.07 17.57 9.36
C GLU A 179 1.78 18.75 8.42
N ASN A 180 2.82 19.31 7.79
CA ASN A 180 2.66 20.36 6.79
C ASN A 180 1.79 19.89 5.60
N LEU A 181 2.01 18.66 5.13
CA LEU A 181 1.15 18.04 4.10
C LEU A 181 -0.29 17.85 4.58
N TYR A 182 -0.50 17.49 5.85
CA TYR A 182 -1.86 17.37 6.40
C TYR A 182 -2.58 18.70 6.52
N SER A 183 -1.87 19.80 6.78
CA SER A 183 -2.47 21.14 6.71
C SER A 183 -2.92 21.49 5.29
N ILE A 184 -2.18 21.05 4.26
CA ILE A 184 -2.58 21.22 2.86
C ILE A 184 -3.82 20.37 2.55
N PHE A 185 -3.87 19.11 3.00
CA PHE A 185 -5.04 18.25 2.81
C PHE A 185 -6.28 18.78 3.54
N ASP A 186 -6.10 19.40 4.71
CA ASP A 186 -7.19 20.05 5.45
C ASP A 186 -7.81 21.20 4.66
N LYS A 187 -6.99 22.03 4.02
CA LYS A 187 -7.48 23.11 3.15
C LYS A 187 -8.16 22.58 1.89
N LEU A 188 -7.58 21.55 1.27
CA LEU A 188 -8.05 21.02 0.00
C LEU A 188 -9.37 20.22 0.14
N ALA A 189 -9.51 19.44 1.22
CA ALA A 189 -10.64 18.52 1.39
C ALA A 189 -11.49 18.75 2.65
N GLY A 190 -11.05 19.61 3.57
CA GLY A 190 -11.69 19.83 4.86
C GLY A 190 -11.44 18.74 5.90
N VAL A 191 -10.64 17.72 5.56
CA VAL A 191 -10.29 16.61 6.46
C VAL A 191 -8.82 16.24 6.27
N ARG A 192 -8.15 15.98 7.40
CA ARG A 192 -6.71 15.71 7.42
C ARG A 192 -6.31 14.31 6.92
N PHE A 193 -6.96 13.25 7.41
CA PHE A 193 -6.48 11.87 7.27
C PHE A 193 -7.29 11.00 6.29
N THR A 194 -8.63 11.00 6.38
CA THR A 194 -9.50 10.20 5.49
C THR A 194 -10.17 11.11 4.49
N VAL A 195 -9.67 11.13 3.27
CA VAL A 195 -9.86 12.26 2.37
C VAL A 195 -10.75 11.86 1.20
N SER A 196 -12.06 11.78 1.45
CA SER A 196 -13.08 11.44 0.44
C SER A 196 -13.42 12.63 -0.49
N HIS A 197 -12.38 13.33 -0.97
CA HIS A 197 -12.48 14.50 -1.84
C HIS A 197 -12.67 14.12 -3.31
N CYS A 198 -12.01 13.04 -3.75
CA CYS A 198 -12.25 12.45 -5.07
C CYS A 198 -13.62 11.78 -5.10
N ARG A 199 -14.42 12.10 -6.12
CA ARG A 199 -15.76 11.54 -6.32
C ARG A 199 -15.86 10.98 -7.74
N ILE A 200 -16.75 10.01 -7.93
CA ILE A 200 -16.98 9.45 -9.26
C ILE A 200 -17.42 10.57 -10.22
N GLY A 201 -16.69 10.74 -11.32
CA GLY A 201 -16.93 11.78 -12.32
C GLY A 201 -16.29 13.14 -12.04
N GLY A 202 -15.41 13.25 -11.05
CA GLY A 202 -14.58 14.44 -10.83
C GLY A 202 -14.15 14.64 -9.38
N ILE A 203 -14.32 15.87 -8.90
CA ILE A 203 -13.86 16.30 -7.59
C ILE A 203 -14.98 17.01 -6.81
N GLN A 204 -14.94 16.92 -5.47
CA GLN A 204 -15.92 17.59 -4.61
C GLN A 204 -15.72 19.11 -4.54
N TYR A 205 -14.51 19.60 -4.26
CA TYR A 205 -14.18 21.03 -4.14
C TYR A 205 -12.99 21.39 -5.02
N ASP A 206 -13.02 22.58 -5.63
CA ASP A 206 -11.88 23.08 -6.38
C ASP A 206 -10.71 23.49 -5.45
N MET A 207 -9.52 23.65 -6.02
CA MET A 207 -8.34 24.09 -5.29
C MET A 207 -8.25 25.62 -5.27
N ASP A 208 -8.22 26.21 -4.07
CA ASP A 208 -8.03 27.65 -3.88
C ASP A 208 -6.60 28.10 -4.19
N ASP A 209 -6.43 29.35 -4.65
CA ASP A 209 -5.12 29.95 -4.97
C ASP A 209 -4.16 29.94 -3.77
N ASP A 210 -4.68 30.09 -2.55
CA ASP A 210 -3.90 30.00 -1.31
C ASP A 210 -3.30 28.59 -1.12
N THR A 211 -4.06 27.55 -1.47
CA THR A 211 -3.59 26.16 -1.39
C THR A 211 -2.46 25.91 -2.40
N ILE A 212 -2.56 26.49 -3.60
CA ILE A 212 -1.50 26.41 -4.61
C ILE A 212 -0.21 27.06 -4.10
N ASN A 213 -0.32 28.25 -3.51
CA ASN A 213 0.81 28.98 -2.92
C ASN A 213 1.48 28.19 -1.78
N ASP A 214 0.69 27.57 -0.90
CA ASP A 214 1.20 26.74 0.19
C ASP A 214 1.95 25.51 -0.33
N ILE A 215 1.42 24.83 -1.35
CA ILE A 215 2.10 23.67 -1.96
C ILE A 215 3.44 24.11 -2.58
N MET A 216 3.48 25.25 -3.26
CA MET A 216 4.72 25.80 -3.83
C MET A 216 5.76 26.12 -2.76
N ALA A 217 5.34 26.73 -1.65
CA ALA A 217 6.22 27.07 -0.54
C ALA A 217 6.76 25.81 0.16
N TRP A 218 5.89 24.84 0.44
CA TRP A 218 6.25 23.57 1.06
C TRP A 218 7.26 22.79 0.20
N LYS A 219 6.99 22.64 -1.10
CA LYS A 219 7.86 21.95 -2.07
C LYS A 219 9.30 22.45 -2.04
N LYS A 220 9.50 23.78 -2.00
CA LYS A 220 10.83 24.41 -1.97
C LYS A 220 11.61 24.06 -0.70
N ASN A 221 10.92 23.98 0.44
CA ASN A 221 11.53 23.59 1.71
C ASN A 221 11.80 22.09 1.73
N PHE A 222 10.85 21.28 1.28
CA PHE A 222 10.93 19.83 1.26
C PHE A 222 12.11 19.32 0.41
N ARG A 223 12.38 19.93 -0.75
CA ARG A 223 13.54 19.57 -1.59
C ARG A 223 14.87 19.69 -0.85
N LYS A 224 15.03 20.72 -0.01
CA LYS A 224 16.25 20.92 0.79
C LYS A 224 16.37 19.87 1.90
N GLU A 225 15.25 19.56 2.55
CA GLU A 225 15.20 18.54 3.60
C GLU A 225 15.50 17.15 3.03
N LEU A 226 14.94 16.80 1.86
CA LEU A 226 15.20 15.55 1.17
C LEU A 226 16.69 15.37 0.84
N ASP A 227 17.33 16.41 0.29
CA ASP A 227 18.77 16.39 -0.01
C ASP A 227 19.63 16.26 1.26
N SER A 228 19.20 16.89 2.36
CA SER A 228 19.84 16.79 3.67
C SER A 228 19.78 15.35 4.20
N TRP A 229 18.59 14.74 4.16
CA TRP A 229 18.38 13.37 4.62
C TRP A 229 19.12 12.34 3.78
N ARG A 230 19.17 12.54 2.45
CA ARG A 230 19.96 11.70 1.54
C ARG A 230 21.45 11.71 1.91
N LYS A 231 22.00 12.87 2.29
CA LYS A 231 23.40 12.99 2.75
C LYS A 231 23.59 12.34 4.12
N LEU A 232 22.66 12.53 5.05
CA LEU A 232 22.76 12.01 6.41
C LEU A 232 22.72 10.47 6.43
N LEU A 233 21.72 9.87 5.80
CA LEU A 233 21.57 8.41 5.73
C LEU A 233 22.55 7.78 4.74
N GLY A 234 22.83 8.47 3.63
CA GLY A 234 23.78 8.02 2.61
C GLY A 234 25.22 7.87 3.11
N ASN A 235 25.66 8.77 4.00
CA ASN A 235 27.01 8.72 4.56
C ASN A 235 27.12 7.88 5.85
N ASN A 236 26.00 7.39 6.38
CA ASN A 236 26.00 6.63 7.62
C ASN A 236 26.37 5.17 7.36
N GLY A 237 27.57 4.76 7.77
CA GLY A 237 28.04 3.38 7.64
C GLY A 237 27.18 2.36 8.38
N ILE A 238 26.55 2.73 9.50
CA ILE A 238 25.68 1.82 10.28
C ILE A 238 24.42 1.50 9.47
N TRP A 239 23.80 2.53 8.88
CA TRP A 239 22.61 2.36 8.05
C TRP A 239 22.89 1.53 6.80
N MET A 240 24.03 1.78 6.15
CA MET A 240 24.45 1.00 4.98
C MET A 240 24.69 -0.48 5.34
N ASN A 241 25.42 -0.76 6.43
CA ASN A 241 25.72 -2.14 6.84
C ASN A 241 24.47 -2.92 7.25
N ARG A 242 23.43 -2.26 7.77
CA ARG A 242 22.17 -2.91 8.19
C ARG A 242 21.24 -3.24 7.02
N ASN A 243 21.38 -2.57 5.88
CA ASN A 243 20.47 -2.74 4.74
C ASN A 243 21.11 -3.45 3.55
N ARG A 244 22.44 -3.39 3.42
CA ARG A 244 23.16 -3.93 2.27
C ARG A 244 23.16 -5.45 2.29
N GLY A 245 22.67 -6.06 1.21
CA GLY A 245 22.64 -7.52 1.06
C GLY A 245 21.65 -8.24 1.98
N VAL A 246 20.73 -7.51 2.61
CA VAL A 246 19.66 -8.08 3.43
C VAL A 246 18.40 -8.19 2.58
N GLY A 247 17.77 -9.36 2.57
CA GLY A 247 16.48 -9.56 1.90
C GLY A 247 16.52 -9.47 0.37
N VAL A 248 17.57 -10.02 -0.24
CA VAL A 248 17.77 -10.00 -1.68
C VAL A 248 16.65 -10.79 -2.36
N VAL A 249 15.99 -10.16 -3.33
CA VAL A 249 15.00 -10.81 -4.19
C VAL A 249 15.49 -10.71 -5.63
N THR A 250 15.56 -11.85 -6.32
CA THR A 250 15.97 -11.89 -7.72
C THR A 250 14.84 -11.44 -8.65
N LYS A 251 15.17 -11.05 -9.89
CA LYS A 251 14.18 -10.65 -10.91
C LYS A 251 13.13 -11.73 -11.16
N GLU A 252 13.56 -12.99 -11.24
CA GLU A 252 12.68 -14.13 -11.52
C GLU A 252 11.73 -14.41 -10.35
N GLU A 253 12.25 -14.40 -9.12
CA GLU A 253 11.43 -14.58 -7.91
C GLU A 253 10.41 -13.44 -7.75
N ALA A 254 10.82 -12.19 -8.01
CA ALA A 254 9.93 -11.04 -7.91
C ALA A 254 8.72 -11.17 -8.85
N ILE A 255 8.95 -11.66 -10.07
CA ILE A 255 7.89 -11.90 -11.06
C ILE A 255 7.02 -13.09 -10.67
N GLN A 256 7.62 -14.20 -10.22
CA GLN A 256 6.86 -15.39 -9.82
C GLN A 256 5.96 -15.14 -8.61
N LEU A 257 6.42 -14.34 -7.64
CA LEU A 257 5.64 -13.94 -6.47
C LEU A 257 4.63 -12.82 -6.77
N GLY A 258 4.69 -12.22 -7.96
CA GLY A 258 3.82 -11.10 -8.33
C GLY A 258 4.05 -9.85 -7.47
N LEU A 259 5.30 -9.55 -7.11
CA LEU A 259 5.64 -8.35 -6.35
C LEU A 259 5.45 -7.11 -7.21
N THR A 260 5.10 -5.98 -6.59
CA THR A 260 4.74 -4.76 -7.33
C THR A 260 5.41 -3.52 -6.73
N GLY A 261 5.46 -2.44 -7.53
CA GLY A 261 5.95 -1.14 -7.08
C GLY A 261 7.45 -1.07 -6.76
N PRO A 262 7.85 -0.38 -5.67
CA PRO A 262 9.26 -0.19 -5.31
C PRO A 262 10.03 -1.49 -5.10
N VAL A 263 9.36 -2.56 -4.65
CA VAL A 263 9.99 -3.88 -4.41
C VAL A 263 10.40 -4.53 -5.74
N LEU A 264 9.51 -4.46 -6.73
CA LEU A 264 9.77 -4.97 -8.08
C LEU A 264 10.85 -4.14 -8.79
N ARG A 265 10.76 -2.80 -8.70
CA ARG A 265 11.74 -1.87 -9.28
C ARG A 265 13.14 -1.98 -8.67
N ALA A 266 13.22 -2.28 -7.38
CA ALA A 266 14.51 -2.50 -6.70
C ALA A 266 15.22 -3.79 -7.13
N SER A 267 14.47 -4.75 -7.67
CA SER A 267 14.98 -6.02 -8.19
C SER A 267 15.43 -5.89 -9.66
N GLY A 268 15.17 -4.77 -10.32
CA GLY A 268 15.65 -4.45 -11.66
C GLY A 268 14.67 -4.76 -12.78
N VAL A 269 13.38 -4.82 -12.45
CA VAL A 269 12.28 -4.91 -13.42
C VAL A 269 11.70 -3.50 -13.62
N PRO A 270 11.79 -2.91 -14.82
CA PRO A 270 11.29 -1.57 -15.10
C PRO A 270 9.77 -1.58 -15.31
N HIS A 271 9.01 -1.78 -14.23
CA HIS A 271 7.56 -1.80 -14.26
C HIS A 271 6.97 -0.65 -13.42
N ASP A 272 6.19 0.20 -14.05
CA ASP A 272 5.41 1.28 -13.44
C ASP A 272 4.15 1.48 -14.28
N ILE A 273 2.98 1.43 -13.64
CA ILE A 273 1.70 1.54 -14.35
C ILE A 273 1.55 2.93 -14.96
N ARG A 274 2.11 3.98 -14.34
CA ARG A 274 1.98 5.36 -14.82
C ARG A 274 2.63 5.59 -16.19
N THR A 275 3.63 4.79 -16.55
CA THR A 275 4.28 4.84 -17.87
C THR A 275 3.75 3.80 -18.84
N PHE A 276 3.39 2.61 -18.35
CA PHE A 276 2.89 1.51 -19.18
C PHE A 276 1.44 1.70 -19.64
N GLU A 277 0.56 2.04 -18.69
CA GLU A 277 -0.85 2.39 -18.92
C GLU A 277 -1.15 3.73 -18.23
N PRO A 278 -0.74 4.85 -18.84
CA PRO A 278 -0.98 6.17 -18.28
C PRO A 278 -2.46 6.39 -18.01
N TYR A 279 -2.75 6.94 -16.83
CA TYR A 279 -4.07 7.33 -16.39
C TYR A 279 -4.04 8.79 -15.92
N LEU A 280 -5.21 9.45 -15.91
CA LEU A 280 -5.29 10.89 -15.63
C LEU A 280 -4.37 11.70 -16.57
N MET A 281 -3.36 12.39 -16.03
CA MET A 281 -2.47 13.29 -16.77
C MET A 281 -0.99 12.86 -16.68
N TYR A 282 -0.70 11.61 -16.34
CA TYR A 282 0.70 11.13 -16.27
C TYR A 282 1.38 11.10 -17.65
N ASP A 283 0.60 11.02 -18.72
CA ASP A 283 1.01 11.05 -20.14
C ASP A 283 1.49 12.43 -20.61
N ARG A 284 1.17 13.52 -19.90
CA ARG A 284 1.66 14.88 -20.20
C ARG A 284 2.88 15.29 -19.37
N VAL A 285 3.38 14.42 -18.49
CA VAL A 285 4.45 14.73 -17.54
C VAL A 285 5.68 13.89 -17.80
N ASP A 286 6.85 14.54 -17.82
CA ASP A 286 8.14 13.87 -17.99
C ASP A 286 8.75 13.53 -16.63
N PHE A 287 8.85 12.23 -16.33
CA PHE A 287 9.56 11.72 -15.15
C PHE A 287 10.31 10.43 -15.44
N ASP A 288 11.35 10.17 -14.64
CA ASP A 288 12.19 8.98 -14.79
C ASP A 288 11.80 7.93 -13.74
N VAL A 289 11.61 6.68 -14.15
CA VAL A 289 11.31 5.57 -13.24
C VAL A 289 12.61 5.11 -12.56
N ALA A 290 12.65 5.17 -11.23
CA ALA A 290 13.82 4.76 -10.45
C ALA A 290 13.97 3.23 -10.43
N ILE A 291 15.06 2.72 -10.98
CA ILE A 291 15.36 1.28 -11.06
C ILE A 291 16.71 1.00 -10.38
N ARG A 292 16.82 -0.16 -9.73
CA ARG A 292 18.06 -0.72 -9.17
C ARG A 292 18.11 -2.21 -9.44
N GLU A 293 19.30 -2.81 -9.45
CA GLU A 293 19.46 -4.24 -9.79
C GLU A 293 19.82 -5.12 -8.59
N GLU A 294 20.14 -4.52 -7.45
CA GLU A 294 20.70 -5.23 -6.29
C GLU A 294 19.65 -6.03 -5.52
N GLY A 295 18.35 -5.67 -5.61
CA GLY A 295 17.25 -6.41 -5.00
C GLY A 295 17.19 -6.37 -3.47
N ASP A 296 18.11 -5.66 -2.82
CA ASP A 296 18.26 -5.60 -1.36
C ASP A 296 17.42 -4.49 -0.70
N CYS A 297 17.36 -4.49 0.63
CA CYS A 297 16.69 -3.44 1.40
C CYS A 297 17.23 -2.04 1.09
N LEU A 298 18.52 -1.91 0.78
CA LEU A 298 19.14 -0.63 0.42
C LEU A 298 18.65 -0.12 -0.93
N ALA A 299 18.57 -0.98 -1.95
CA ALA A 299 18.03 -0.66 -3.26
C ALA A 299 16.58 -0.16 -3.16
N ARG A 300 15.75 -0.83 -2.36
CA ARG A 300 14.36 -0.40 -2.09
C ARG A 300 14.31 0.98 -1.43
N TYR A 301 15.24 1.25 -0.53
CA TYR A 301 15.36 2.57 0.08
C TYR A 301 15.74 3.65 -0.94
N LEU A 302 16.73 3.38 -1.78
CA LEU A 302 17.17 4.32 -2.81
C LEU A 302 16.07 4.58 -3.85
N VAL A 303 15.32 3.56 -4.26
CA VAL A 303 14.17 3.70 -5.17
C VAL A 303 13.13 4.65 -4.59
N ARG A 304 12.71 4.47 -3.33
CA ARG A 304 11.71 5.36 -2.71
C ARG A 304 12.23 6.79 -2.51
N MET A 305 13.53 6.96 -2.22
CA MET A 305 14.14 8.29 -2.13
C MET A 305 14.16 9.01 -3.49
N ASP A 306 14.48 8.29 -4.56
CA ASP A 306 14.45 8.84 -5.92
C ASP A 306 13.00 9.08 -6.39
N GLU A 307 12.05 8.22 -6.01
CA GLU A 307 10.61 8.43 -6.27
C GLU A 307 10.10 9.73 -5.64
N MET A 308 10.45 10.03 -4.38
CA MET A 308 10.10 11.32 -3.77
C MET A 308 10.66 12.51 -4.56
N ALA A 309 11.87 12.39 -5.09
CA ALA A 309 12.46 13.44 -5.92
C ALA A 309 11.74 13.59 -7.28
N GLN A 310 11.32 12.47 -7.88
CA GLN A 310 10.56 12.48 -9.13
C GLN A 310 9.13 13.00 -8.92
N SER A 311 8.47 12.67 -7.81
CA SER A 311 7.18 13.26 -7.43
C SER A 311 7.24 14.78 -7.32
N ILE A 312 8.32 15.34 -6.76
CA ILE A 312 8.53 16.80 -6.73
C ILE A 312 8.62 17.37 -8.16
N ARG A 313 9.33 16.69 -9.07
CA ARG A 313 9.46 17.09 -10.48
C ARG A 313 8.12 17.01 -11.22
N ILE A 314 7.30 16.01 -10.94
CA ILE A 314 5.94 15.89 -11.47
C ILE A 314 5.09 17.07 -10.98
N LEU A 315 5.15 17.38 -9.68
CA LEU A 315 4.43 18.52 -9.10
C LEU A 315 4.89 19.87 -9.68
N ASP A 316 6.17 20.04 -10.02
CA ASP A 316 6.67 21.23 -10.71
C ASP A 316 5.95 21.43 -12.05
N GLN A 317 5.90 20.39 -12.88
CA GLN A 317 5.31 20.45 -14.23
C GLN A 317 3.78 20.63 -14.19
N LEU A 318 3.10 19.91 -13.30
CA LEU A 318 1.64 19.98 -13.18
C LEU A 318 1.15 21.35 -12.70
N MET A 319 1.91 22.01 -11.82
CA MET A 319 1.55 23.34 -11.32
C MET A 319 1.75 24.43 -12.38
N GLU A 320 2.73 24.29 -13.28
CA GLU A 320 2.92 25.22 -14.41
C GLU A 320 1.83 25.08 -15.48
N GLN A 321 1.28 23.88 -15.63
CA GLN A 321 0.31 23.55 -16.67
C GLN A 321 -1.15 23.55 -16.18
N LEU A 322 -1.44 23.97 -14.96
CA LEU A 322 -2.76 23.85 -14.35
C LEU A 322 -3.83 24.60 -15.16
N PRO A 323 -4.78 23.90 -15.82
CA PRO A 323 -5.80 24.56 -16.61
C PRO A 323 -6.93 25.10 -15.71
N GLY A 324 -7.52 26.22 -16.12
CA GLY A 324 -8.87 26.59 -15.65
C GLY A 324 -9.92 25.67 -16.27
N GLY A 325 -11.09 25.55 -15.64
CA GLY A 325 -12.20 24.76 -16.19
C GLY A 325 -13.07 24.14 -15.11
N ASP A 326 -14.00 23.29 -15.54
CA ASP A 326 -14.94 22.62 -14.64
C ASP A 326 -14.29 21.46 -13.88
N ILE A 327 -14.78 21.21 -12.66
CA ILE A 327 -14.26 20.19 -11.74
C ILE A 327 -15.04 18.86 -11.79
N ARG A 328 -16.15 18.81 -12.52
CA ARG A 328 -17.04 17.65 -12.62
C ARG A 328 -17.50 17.46 -14.06
N ALA A 329 -17.67 16.21 -14.47
CA ALA A 329 -18.18 15.91 -15.79
C ALA A 329 -19.63 16.40 -15.95
N ASP A 330 -19.92 16.99 -17.10
CA ASP A 330 -21.23 17.54 -17.49
C ASP A 330 -22.23 16.41 -17.85
N ASN A 331 -22.49 15.53 -16.88
CA ASN A 331 -23.43 14.43 -17.01
C ASN A 331 -24.12 14.13 -15.67
N ALA A 332 -25.14 14.93 -15.37
CA ALA A 332 -25.89 14.87 -14.11
C ALA A 332 -26.54 13.51 -13.80
N LYS A 333 -26.64 12.59 -14.78
CA LYS A 333 -27.16 11.23 -14.53
C LYS A 333 -26.16 10.32 -13.80
N HIS A 334 -24.87 10.58 -13.98
CA HIS A 334 -23.81 9.72 -13.43
C HIS A 334 -22.81 10.48 -12.57
N THR A 335 -22.93 11.81 -12.46
CA THR A 335 -22.13 12.66 -11.60
C THR A 335 -23.04 13.55 -10.75
N TYR A 336 -22.52 14.05 -9.63
CA TYR A 336 -23.26 15.01 -8.82
C TYR A 336 -23.40 16.34 -9.56
N ALA A 337 -24.63 16.83 -9.67
CA ALA A 337 -24.95 18.16 -10.16
C ALA A 337 -24.25 19.25 -9.31
N SER A 338 -24.06 20.42 -9.91
CA SER A 338 -23.55 21.58 -9.17
C SER A 338 -24.60 22.04 -8.15
N LYS A 339 -24.18 22.61 -7.01
CA LYS A 339 -25.16 23.08 -6.00
C LYS A 339 -26.08 24.16 -6.55
N ASP A 340 -25.56 25.02 -7.42
CA ASP A 340 -26.36 26.05 -8.08
C ASP A 340 -27.44 25.42 -8.96
N GLU A 341 -27.10 24.42 -9.75
CA GLU A 341 -28.06 23.67 -10.57
C GLU A 341 -29.11 22.95 -9.73
N VAL A 342 -28.74 22.37 -8.59
CA VAL A 342 -29.67 21.72 -7.65
C VAL A 342 -30.68 22.70 -7.06
N TYR A 343 -30.26 23.94 -6.75
CA TYR A 343 -31.16 24.93 -6.17
C TYR A 343 -32.04 25.65 -7.20
N TYR A 344 -31.56 25.81 -8.44
CA TYR A 344 -32.24 26.63 -9.45
C TYR A 344 -32.92 25.83 -10.57
N SER A 345 -32.64 24.54 -10.73
CA SER A 345 -33.29 23.67 -11.72
C SER A 345 -33.99 22.47 -11.06
N MET A 346 -35.13 22.06 -11.63
CA MET A 346 -35.86 20.89 -11.13
C MET A 346 -35.11 19.60 -11.50
N GLU A 347 -34.53 19.57 -12.70
CA GLU A 347 -33.73 18.46 -13.21
C GLU A 347 -32.51 18.19 -12.33
N GLY A 348 -31.76 19.23 -11.94
CA GLY A 348 -30.62 19.11 -11.03
C GLY A 348 -31.00 18.51 -9.68
N MET A 349 -32.15 18.91 -9.12
CA MET A 349 -32.66 18.34 -7.87
C MET A 349 -33.04 16.86 -8.00
N ILE A 350 -33.69 16.46 -9.11
CA ILE A 350 -34.02 15.06 -9.37
C ILE A 350 -32.74 14.23 -9.50
N HIS A 351 -31.75 14.75 -10.23
CA HIS A 351 -30.47 14.08 -10.43
C HIS A 351 -29.68 13.92 -9.13
N ASP A 352 -29.60 14.95 -8.29
CA ASP A 352 -28.94 14.89 -6.98
C ASP A 352 -29.62 13.89 -6.02
N PHE A 353 -30.96 13.86 -6.02
CA PHE A 353 -31.74 12.89 -5.24
C PHE A 353 -31.47 11.45 -5.70
N MET A 354 -31.53 11.19 -7.01
CA MET A 354 -31.27 9.87 -7.58
C MET A 354 -29.84 9.40 -7.34
N MET A 355 -28.87 10.31 -7.46
CA MET A 355 -27.45 10.00 -7.21
C MET A 355 -27.19 9.66 -5.75
N THR A 356 -27.89 10.32 -4.81
CA THR A 356 -27.71 10.07 -3.38
C THR A 356 -28.38 8.78 -2.92
N ASP A 357 -29.57 8.46 -3.45
CA ASP A 357 -30.34 7.28 -3.04
C ASP A 357 -29.84 6.01 -3.75
N VAL A 358 -29.74 6.06 -5.09
CA VAL A 358 -29.44 4.87 -5.89
C VAL A 358 -27.99 4.83 -6.37
N GLY A 359 -27.36 6.00 -6.56
CA GLY A 359 -25.98 6.08 -7.03
C GLY A 359 -25.83 5.81 -8.53
N VAL A 360 -24.58 5.63 -8.95
CA VAL A 360 -24.27 5.34 -10.36
C VAL A 360 -24.75 3.94 -10.70
N MET A 361 -25.51 3.81 -11.78
CA MET A 361 -25.92 2.52 -12.36
C MET A 361 -25.08 2.21 -13.61
N PRO A 362 -24.02 1.41 -13.46
CA PRO A 362 -23.38 0.74 -14.56
C PRO A 362 -24.28 -0.10 -15.48
N PRO A 363 -23.81 -0.45 -16.69
CA PRO A 363 -24.43 -1.50 -17.49
C PRO A 363 -24.36 -2.88 -16.81
N GLU A 364 -25.43 -3.68 -16.95
CA GLU A 364 -25.49 -5.05 -16.44
C GLU A 364 -24.45 -5.95 -17.12
N GLY A 365 -23.74 -6.75 -16.33
CA GLY A 365 -22.72 -7.69 -16.83
C GLY A 365 -21.38 -7.04 -17.18
N ALA A 366 -21.23 -5.73 -17.00
CA ALA A 366 -19.95 -5.06 -17.17
C ALA A 366 -18.94 -5.52 -16.10
N GLU A 367 -17.72 -5.80 -16.56
CA GLU A 367 -16.60 -6.24 -15.74
C GLU A 367 -15.38 -5.40 -16.09
N VAL A 368 -14.75 -4.80 -15.09
CA VAL A 368 -13.56 -3.96 -15.28
C VAL A 368 -12.52 -4.32 -14.23
N TYR A 369 -11.28 -4.48 -14.69
CA TYR A 369 -10.10 -4.35 -13.85
C TYR A 369 -9.43 -3.02 -14.19
N GLN A 370 -9.25 -2.19 -13.17
CA GLN A 370 -8.45 -0.98 -13.30
C GLN A 370 -7.42 -0.97 -12.17
N ALA A 371 -6.17 -0.78 -12.55
CA ALA A 371 -5.06 -0.65 -11.64
C ALA A 371 -4.47 0.76 -11.69
N ILE A 372 -3.86 1.17 -10.58
CA ILE A 372 -3.06 2.37 -10.46
C ILE A 372 -1.75 2.05 -9.75
N GLU A 373 -0.76 2.91 -9.93
CA GLU A 373 0.49 2.83 -9.16
C GLU A 373 0.30 3.56 -7.82
N ALA A 374 -0.12 2.86 -6.77
CA ALA A 374 -0.07 3.38 -5.41
C ALA A 374 1.41 3.49 -4.93
N PRO A 375 1.71 4.21 -3.85
CA PRO A 375 3.09 4.38 -3.35
C PRO A 375 3.77 3.05 -2.96
N LYS A 376 2.96 2.04 -2.66
CA LYS A 376 3.40 0.69 -2.31
C LYS A 376 3.50 -0.26 -3.52
N GLY A 377 2.86 0.09 -4.63
CA GLY A 377 2.80 -0.72 -5.85
C GLY A 377 1.43 -0.72 -6.51
N GLU A 378 1.16 -1.76 -7.30
CA GLU A 378 -0.06 -1.90 -8.10
C GLU A 378 -1.30 -2.13 -7.23
N LEU A 379 -2.12 -1.10 -7.07
CA LEU A 379 -3.43 -1.19 -6.44
C LEU A 379 -4.51 -1.33 -7.51
N GLY A 380 -5.23 -2.45 -7.50
CA GLY A 380 -6.24 -2.75 -8.51
C GLY A 380 -7.62 -3.01 -7.93
N PHE A 381 -8.64 -2.56 -8.63
CA PHE A 381 -10.04 -2.86 -8.34
C PHE A 381 -10.63 -3.66 -9.49
N HIS A 382 -11.09 -4.86 -9.17
CA HIS A 382 -11.88 -5.70 -10.06
C HIS A 382 -13.35 -5.58 -9.66
N ILE A 383 -14.15 -4.99 -10.54
CA ILE A 383 -15.57 -4.70 -10.29
C ILE A 383 -16.39 -5.43 -11.33
N LYS A 384 -17.40 -6.16 -10.86
CA LYS A 384 -18.46 -6.73 -11.69
C LYS A 384 -19.79 -6.14 -11.28
N SER A 385 -20.54 -5.62 -12.26
CA SER A 385 -21.86 -5.02 -12.03
C SER A 385 -23.00 -5.92 -12.51
N ASP A 386 -24.11 -5.88 -11.79
CA ASP A 386 -25.42 -6.46 -12.12
C ASP A 386 -26.42 -5.40 -12.65
N GLY A 387 -25.95 -4.19 -12.97
CA GLY A 387 -26.81 -3.09 -13.43
C GLY A 387 -27.47 -2.30 -12.30
N THR A 388 -27.20 -2.65 -11.04
CA THR A 388 -27.67 -1.90 -9.88
C THR A 388 -26.65 -0.85 -9.42
N GLY A 389 -27.04 0.00 -8.47
CA GLY A 389 -26.15 0.99 -7.86
C GLY A 389 -25.08 0.42 -6.92
N SER A 390 -25.18 -0.88 -6.62
CA SER A 390 -24.24 -1.65 -5.81
C SER A 390 -23.42 -2.59 -6.69
N PRO A 391 -22.12 -2.80 -6.41
CA PRO A 391 -21.34 -3.80 -7.12
C PRO A 391 -21.81 -5.21 -6.75
N TRP A 392 -22.04 -6.06 -7.75
CA TRP A 392 -22.31 -7.48 -7.52
C TRP A 392 -21.11 -8.16 -6.85
N ARG A 393 -19.91 -7.82 -7.31
CA ARG A 393 -18.65 -8.22 -6.67
C ARG A 393 -17.61 -7.13 -6.87
N LEU A 394 -16.92 -6.79 -5.79
CA LEU A 394 -15.76 -5.91 -5.79
C LEU A 394 -14.60 -6.66 -5.13
N LYS A 395 -13.59 -7.02 -5.93
CA LYS A 395 -12.36 -7.65 -5.46
C LYS A 395 -11.23 -6.64 -5.54
N ILE A 396 -10.45 -6.56 -4.46
CA ILE A 396 -9.36 -5.59 -4.36
C ILE A 396 -8.05 -6.36 -4.46
N ASN A 397 -7.19 -5.96 -5.38
CA ASN A 397 -5.81 -6.41 -5.47
C ASN A 397 -4.92 -5.39 -4.74
N SER A 398 -4.30 -5.78 -3.61
CA SER A 398 -3.51 -4.83 -2.80
C SER A 398 -2.02 -5.12 -2.90
N PRO A 399 -1.17 -4.11 -3.17
CA PRO A 399 0.28 -4.26 -3.17
C PRO A 399 0.83 -4.79 -1.86
N SER A 400 0.28 -4.35 -0.71
CA SER A 400 0.73 -4.81 0.61
C SER A 400 0.59 -6.33 0.76
N PHE A 401 -0.49 -6.94 0.23
CA PHE A 401 -0.70 -8.38 0.32
C PHE A 401 0.27 -9.16 -0.57
N SER A 402 0.48 -8.71 -1.81
CA SER A 402 1.43 -9.35 -2.73
C SER A 402 2.87 -9.24 -2.22
N ASN A 403 3.26 -8.05 -1.75
CA ASN A 403 4.61 -7.81 -1.26
C ASN A 403 4.93 -8.58 0.03
N LEU A 404 3.94 -8.78 0.92
CA LEU A 404 4.11 -9.50 2.17
C LEU A 404 4.34 -11.02 1.98
N GLN A 405 3.96 -11.59 0.83
CA GLN A 405 4.28 -12.98 0.51
C GLN A 405 5.79 -13.21 0.35
N ALA A 406 6.52 -12.23 -0.18
CA ALA A 406 7.99 -12.31 -0.27
C ALA A 406 8.68 -12.29 1.09
N LEU A 407 7.99 -11.87 2.15
CA LEU A 407 8.59 -11.82 3.48
C LEU A 407 9.02 -13.22 3.95
N GLU A 408 8.28 -14.27 3.58
CA GLU A 408 8.64 -15.64 3.96
C GLU A 408 10.00 -16.06 3.40
N SER A 409 10.22 -15.86 2.09
CA SER A 409 11.46 -16.22 1.42
C SER A 409 12.62 -15.28 1.78
N MET A 410 12.32 -14.01 2.02
CA MET A 410 13.32 -13.00 2.39
C MET A 410 13.92 -13.20 3.79
N MET A 411 13.16 -13.77 4.73
CA MET A 411 13.62 -14.00 6.09
C MET A 411 14.47 -15.26 6.25
N GLU A 412 14.35 -16.24 5.35
CA GLU A 412 15.12 -17.48 5.41
C GLU A 412 16.63 -17.19 5.27
N GLY A 413 17.43 -17.72 6.20
CA GLY A 413 18.88 -17.50 6.25
C GLY A 413 19.31 -16.15 6.83
N SER A 414 18.38 -15.25 7.14
CA SER A 414 18.69 -13.95 7.77
C SER A 414 18.80 -14.06 9.29
N MET A 415 19.43 -13.07 9.93
CA MET A 415 19.46 -12.99 11.39
C MET A 415 18.14 -12.47 11.95
N ILE A 416 17.80 -12.84 13.19
CA ILE A 416 16.60 -12.33 13.88
C ILE A 416 16.56 -10.80 13.91
N ALA A 417 17.70 -10.14 14.07
CA ALA A 417 17.79 -8.68 14.08
C ALA A 417 17.41 -8.04 12.72
N ASP A 418 17.56 -8.76 11.61
CA ASP A 418 17.29 -8.25 10.27
C ASP A 418 15.80 -8.33 9.91
N THR A 419 15.05 -9.22 10.58
CA THR A 419 13.58 -9.35 10.48
C THR A 419 12.85 -8.01 10.52
N VAL A 420 13.27 -7.12 11.43
CA VAL A 420 12.67 -5.80 11.64
C VAL A 420 12.89 -4.89 10.43
N VAL A 421 14.10 -4.90 9.89
CA VAL A 421 14.47 -4.11 8.70
C VAL A 421 13.78 -4.66 7.45
N LEU A 422 13.67 -6.00 7.34
CA LEU A 422 12.95 -6.67 6.26
C LEU A 422 11.47 -6.28 6.23
N ILE A 423 10.79 -6.35 7.38
CA ILE A 423 9.39 -5.92 7.52
C ILE A 423 9.27 -4.44 7.15
N GLY A 424 10.12 -3.58 7.72
CA GLY A 424 10.14 -2.15 7.42
C GLY A 424 10.36 -1.86 5.94
N SER A 425 11.21 -2.64 5.25
CA SER A 425 11.54 -2.44 3.83
C SER A 425 10.35 -2.67 2.89
N LEU A 426 9.42 -3.57 3.24
CA LEU A 426 8.25 -3.89 2.42
C LEU A 426 7.11 -2.88 2.61
N ASP A 427 7.16 -2.10 3.70
CA ASP A 427 6.12 -1.13 4.05
C ASP A 427 4.70 -1.73 4.15
N PRO A 428 4.47 -2.79 4.94
CA PRO A 428 3.17 -3.45 4.95
C PRO A 428 2.15 -2.65 5.77
N VAL A 429 1.00 -2.33 5.15
CA VAL A 429 -0.16 -1.77 5.88
C VAL A 429 -1.22 -2.86 6.03
N MET A 430 -1.43 -3.30 7.27
CA MET A 430 -2.32 -4.43 7.56
C MET A 430 -3.79 -4.16 7.17
N GLY A 431 -4.22 -2.89 7.17
CA GLY A 431 -5.59 -2.52 6.75
C GLY A 431 -5.88 -2.81 5.28
N GLU A 432 -4.83 -2.88 4.46
CA GLU A 432 -4.89 -3.17 3.04
C GLU A 432 -4.56 -4.64 2.73
N CYS A 433 -3.75 -5.28 3.57
CA CYS A 433 -3.45 -6.70 3.50
C CYS A 433 -4.68 -7.55 3.87
N ASP A 434 -5.34 -7.19 4.98
CA ASP A 434 -6.46 -7.92 5.56
C ASP A 434 -7.81 -7.33 5.08
N LYS A 435 -8.30 -7.83 3.93
CA LYS A 435 -9.46 -7.27 3.22
C LYS A 435 -10.71 -8.11 3.38
#